data_AF-A0AAN9YVR6-F1
#
_entry.id   AF-A0AAN9YVR6-F1
#
_cell.length_a   1.000
_cell.length_b   1.000
_cell.length_c   1.000
_cell.angle_alpha   90.00
_cell.angle_beta   90.00
_cell.angle_gamma   90.00
#
_symmetry.space_group_name_H-M   'P 1'
#
loop_
_entity.id
_entity.type
_entity.pdbx_description
1 polymer ?
#
loop_
_entity_poly.entity_id
_entity_poly.type
_entity_poly.pdbx_seq_one_letter_code
_entity_poly.pdbx_strand_id
1 'polypeptide(L)'
;MTEPSAKCDVCGKTSEDGVNLKNCERCNFGTFCSDSCRNADGPSHARPLCSVLHSLETKWYNRHRHGMSGFHPGALELITEERVEPITGERMGWGNCLVEEGPELKRKYEEDFGGDDSKLFEEWPQAYRYVQVAAAAAAPDE
;
A
#
# COMPACT_ATOMS: atom_id res chain seq x y z
N MET A 1 -0.89 -13.29 27.70
CA MET A 1 -1.00 -12.45 26.49
C MET A 1 -2.34 -12.81 25.88
N THR A 2 -3.34 -11.94 26.01
CA THR A 2 -4.71 -12.22 25.56
C THR A 2 -4.75 -11.90 24.06
N GLU A 3 -4.97 -12.91 23.22
CA GLU A 3 -5.16 -12.71 21.78
C GLU A 3 -6.33 -11.74 21.54
N PRO A 4 -6.22 -10.80 20.58
CA PRO A 4 -7.35 -9.94 20.26
C PRO A 4 -8.49 -10.82 19.73
N SER A 5 -9.58 -10.92 20.50
CA SER A 5 -10.76 -11.65 20.07
C SER A 5 -11.30 -11.00 18.80
N ALA A 6 -11.36 -11.78 17.72
CA ALA A 6 -11.98 -11.34 16.49
C ALA A 6 -13.44 -10.95 16.79
N LYS A 7 -13.87 -9.80 16.30
CA LYS A 7 -15.22 -9.26 16.48
C LYS A 7 -15.76 -8.75 15.15
N CYS A 8 -17.08 -8.72 15.03
CA CYS A 8 -17.76 -8.12 13.89
C CYS A 8 -17.54 -6.60 13.88
N ASP A 9 -17.07 -6.05 12.77
CA ASP A 9 -16.78 -4.62 12.65
C ASP A 9 -18.04 -3.73 12.70
N VAL A 10 -19.22 -4.31 12.43
CA VAL A 10 -20.49 -3.56 12.41
C VAL A 10 -21.25 -3.66 13.72
N CYS A 11 -21.39 -4.87 14.26
CA CYS A 11 -22.23 -5.11 15.44
C CYS A 11 -21.44 -5.50 16.69
N GLY A 12 -20.12 -5.61 16.60
CA GLY A 12 -19.24 -5.91 17.74
C GLY A 12 -19.30 -7.34 18.27
N LYS A 13 -20.18 -8.19 17.73
CA LYS A 13 -20.33 -9.58 18.19
C LYS A 13 -19.04 -10.38 18.02
N THR A 14 -18.73 -11.23 18.99
CA THR A 14 -17.56 -12.12 18.97
C THR A 14 -18.00 -13.57 18.72
N SER A 15 -17.02 -14.47 18.54
CA SER A 15 -17.30 -15.91 18.50
C SER A 15 -18.00 -16.44 19.76
N GLU A 16 -17.85 -15.74 20.90
CA GLU A 16 -18.51 -16.09 22.17
C GLU A 16 -20.02 -15.84 22.14
N ASP A 17 -20.50 -14.93 21.28
CA ASP A 17 -21.92 -14.71 21.02
C ASP A 17 -22.56 -15.81 20.14
N GLY A 18 -21.83 -16.88 19.85
CA GLY A 18 -22.28 -17.99 19.01
C GLY A 18 -22.39 -17.65 17.52
N VAL A 19 -21.78 -16.53 17.09
CA VAL A 19 -21.77 -16.13 15.68
C VAL A 19 -20.51 -16.62 14.97
N ASN A 20 -20.68 -17.02 13.71
CA ASN A 20 -19.56 -17.40 12.86
C ASN A 20 -19.01 -16.14 12.17
N LEU A 21 -17.84 -15.70 12.61
CA LEU A 21 -17.17 -14.55 12.03
C LEU A 21 -16.46 -14.96 10.75
N LYS A 22 -16.75 -14.24 9.66
CA LYS A 22 -16.14 -14.45 8.35
C LYS A 22 -15.55 -13.16 7.84
N ASN A 23 -14.41 -13.27 7.16
CA ASN A 23 -13.81 -12.14 6.48
C ASN A 23 -14.56 -11.82 5.19
N CYS A 24 -14.40 -10.61 4.68
CA CYS A 24 -14.92 -10.26 3.35
C CYS A 24 -14.30 -11.16 2.27
N GLU A 25 -15.11 -11.90 1.54
CA GLU A 25 -14.65 -12.84 0.50
C GLU A 25 -13.91 -12.15 -0.66
N ARG A 26 -14.07 -10.83 -0.83
CA ARG A 26 -13.46 -10.08 -1.93
C ARG A 26 -12.09 -9.49 -1.61
N CYS A 27 -11.87 -9.08 -0.37
CA CYS A 27 -10.68 -8.36 0.01
C CYS A 27 -9.96 -8.95 1.23
N ASN A 28 -10.56 -9.98 1.84
CA ASN A 28 -10.17 -10.60 3.11
C ASN A 28 -9.95 -9.60 4.27
N PHE A 29 -10.44 -8.38 4.10
CA PHE A 29 -10.30 -7.27 5.02
C PHE A 29 -11.67 -6.94 5.61
N GLY A 30 -11.75 -6.78 6.93
CA GLY A 30 -13.00 -6.68 7.67
C GLY A 30 -13.60 -8.04 8.05
N THR A 31 -14.10 -8.14 9.27
CA THR A 31 -14.67 -9.33 9.89
C THR A 31 -16.16 -9.10 10.16
N PHE A 32 -17.01 -10.01 9.69
CA PHE A 32 -18.45 -9.86 9.73
C PHE A 32 -19.12 -11.13 10.24
N CYS A 33 -20.16 -10.99 11.05
CA CYS A 33 -20.95 -12.11 11.54
C CYS A 33 -22.07 -12.55 10.56
N SER A 34 -22.34 -11.76 9.51
CA SER A 34 -23.40 -12.03 8.53
C SER A 34 -23.21 -11.21 7.25
N ASP A 35 -23.83 -11.66 6.16
CA ASP A 35 -23.90 -10.90 4.91
C ASP A 35 -24.62 -9.56 5.09
N SER A 36 -25.62 -9.50 5.98
CA SER A 36 -26.33 -8.27 6.32
C SER A 36 -25.40 -7.24 6.97
N CYS A 37 -24.54 -7.66 7.90
CA CYS A 37 -23.51 -6.78 8.47
C CYS A 37 -22.51 -6.34 7.40
N ARG A 38 -22.02 -7.26 6.57
CA ARG A 38 -21.11 -6.91 5.46
C ARG A 38 -21.71 -5.88 4.50
N ASN A 39 -22.99 -6.03 4.15
CA ASN A 39 -23.69 -5.10 3.26
C ASN A 39 -24.01 -3.75 3.93
N ALA A 40 -24.30 -3.76 5.24
CA ALA A 40 -24.50 -2.54 6.03
C ALA A 40 -23.20 -1.75 6.20
N ASP A 41 -22.06 -2.44 6.28
CA ASP A 41 -20.74 -1.82 6.23
C ASP A 41 -20.41 -1.30 4.83
N GLY A 42 -21.20 -1.63 3.82
CA GLY A 42 -21.03 -1.25 2.41
C GLY A 42 -20.53 0.17 2.17
N PRO A 43 -21.10 1.25 2.74
CA PRO A 43 -20.59 2.61 2.52
C PRO A 43 -19.29 2.95 3.26
N SER A 44 -19.02 2.33 4.41
CA SER A 44 -17.76 2.49 5.17
C SER A 44 -16.63 1.61 4.62
N HIS A 45 -17.00 0.47 4.04
CA HIS A 45 -16.16 -0.56 3.44
C HIS A 45 -15.89 -0.31 1.95
N ALA A 46 -16.86 0.27 1.22
CA ALA A 46 -16.73 0.59 -0.19
C ALA A 46 -16.11 1.98 -0.38
N ARG A 47 -14.88 1.98 -0.90
CA ARG A 47 -14.55 2.50 -2.25
C ARG A 47 -13.06 2.62 -2.53
N PRO A 48 -12.15 2.64 -1.53
CA PRO A 48 -10.71 2.53 -1.81
C PRO A 48 -10.06 1.26 -1.27
N LEU A 49 -10.74 0.43 -0.47
CA LEU A 49 -10.16 -0.81 0.07
C LEU A 49 -10.78 -2.05 -0.57
N CYS A 50 -12.10 -2.26 -0.52
CA CYS A 50 -12.71 -3.48 -1.09
C CYS A 50 -12.55 -3.60 -2.63
N SER A 51 -12.71 -2.50 -3.37
CA SER A 51 -12.57 -2.45 -4.84
C SER A 51 -11.12 -2.41 -5.31
N VAL A 52 -10.25 -1.66 -4.61
CA VAL A 52 -8.80 -1.66 -4.88
C VAL A 52 -8.22 -3.02 -4.53
N LEU A 53 -8.75 -3.68 -3.49
CA LEU A 53 -8.35 -5.02 -3.10
C LEU A 53 -8.76 -6.10 -4.16
N HIS A 54 -9.85 -5.86 -4.89
CA HIS A 54 -10.24 -6.72 -6.03
C HIS A 54 -9.46 -6.41 -7.32
N SER A 55 -8.93 -5.20 -7.47
CA SER A 55 -7.97 -4.81 -8.51
C SER A 55 -6.50 -5.00 -8.09
N LEU A 56 -6.21 -5.71 -6.98
CA LEU A 56 -4.83 -5.87 -6.48
C LEU A 56 -3.96 -6.74 -7.34
N GLU A 57 -4.55 -7.64 -8.12
CA GLU A 57 -3.79 -8.46 -9.06
C GLU A 57 -3.11 -7.61 -10.15
N THR A 58 -3.49 -6.34 -10.32
CA THR A 58 -2.94 -5.49 -11.39
C THR A 58 -1.71 -4.65 -11.03
N LYS A 59 -1.33 -4.47 -9.76
CA LYS A 59 -0.12 -3.68 -9.41
C LYS A 59 0.70 -4.30 -8.28
N TRP A 60 1.96 -4.60 -8.56
CA TRP A 60 2.90 -5.34 -7.71
C TRP A 60 3.07 -4.75 -6.29
N TYR A 61 3.05 -3.41 -6.16
CA TYR A 61 3.39 -2.71 -4.92
C TYR A 61 2.26 -2.67 -3.88
N ASN A 62 1.06 -3.17 -4.22
CA ASN A 62 -0.10 -3.06 -3.35
C ASN A 62 0.05 -3.80 -2.01
N ARG A 63 0.79 -4.92 -2.02
CA ARG A 63 1.08 -5.71 -0.81
C ARG A 63 1.98 -4.98 0.19
N HIS A 64 2.68 -3.95 -0.26
CA HIS A 64 3.62 -3.18 0.55
C HIS A 64 3.01 -1.90 1.15
N ARG A 65 1.72 -1.60 0.88
CA ARG A 65 1.04 -0.40 1.39
C ARG A 65 0.78 -0.38 2.89
N HIS A 66 0.92 -1.53 3.57
CA HIS A 66 0.86 -1.62 5.02
C HIS A 66 2.26 -1.43 5.60
N GLY A 67 2.53 -0.21 6.10
CA GLY A 67 3.73 0.11 6.86
C GLY A 67 3.50 0.02 8.38
N MET A 68 4.57 0.14 9.16
CA MET A 68 4.50 0.19 10.64
C MET A 68 3.63 1.35 11.15
N SER A 69 3.51 2.45 10.39
CA SER A 69 2.70 3.62 10.72
C SER A 69 1.25 3.54 10.25
N GLY A 70 0.82 2.41 9.67
CA GLY A 70 -0.52 2.21 9.13
C GLY A 70 -0.55 2.07 7.60
N PHE A 71 -1.73 2.29 7.02
CA PHE A 71 -1.95 2.16 5.58
C PHE A 71 -1.56 3.44 4.84
N HIS A 72 -0.73 3.34 3.81
CA HIS A 72 -0.37 4.46 2.94
C HIS A 72 -1.29 4.49 1.69
N PRO A 73 -2.22 5.47 1.59
CA PRO A 73 -3.03 5.65 0.38
C PRO A 73 -2.17 6.30 -0.72
N GLY A 74 -1.54 5.49 -1.57
CA GLY A 74 -0.65 6.01 -2.60
C GLY A 74 -0.12 4.97 -3.58
N ALA A 75 0.49 5.45 -4.66
CA ALA A 75 1.34 4.64 -5.50
C ALA A 75 2.77 4.60 -4.92
N LEU A 76 3.49 3.50 -5.15
CA LEU A 76 4.94 3.51 -5.01
C LEU A 76 5.52 3.98 -6.35
N GLU A 77 6.32 5.03 -6.29
CA GLU A 77 7.01 5.62 -7.45
C GLU A 77 8.51 5.47 -7.25
N LEU A 78 9.17 4.94 -8.27
CA LEU A 78 10.62 4.84 -8.32
C LEU A 78 11.24 6.23 -8.37
N ILE A 79 12.15 6.52 -7.45
CA ILE A 79 12.87 7.78 -7.40
C ILE A 79 13.95 7.76 -8.48
N THR A 80 13.77 8.53 -9.55
CA THR A 80 14.76 8.63 -10.64
C THR A 80 15.52 9.95 -10.64
N GLU A 81 15.10 10.89 -9.78
CA GLU A 81 15.61 12.26 -9.72
C GLU A 81 16.76 12.37 -8.71
N GLU A 82 17.73 13.23 -9.03
CA GLU A 82 18.74 13.62 -8.05
C GLU A 82 18.16 14.58 -7.01
N ARG A 83 18.57 14.41 -5.74
CA ARG A 83 18.20 15.32 -4.66
C ARG A 83 19.32 15.42 -3.64
N VAL A 84 19.37 16.55 -2.94
CA VAL A 84 20.24 16.70 -1.77
C VAL A 84 19.42 16.34 -0.54
N GLU A 85 19.89 15.39 0.25
CA GLU A 85 19.21 15.01 1.48
C GLU A 85 19.37 16.14 2.52
N PRO A 86 18.27 16.76 3.00
CA PRO A 86 18.36 17.93 3.88
C PRO A 86 19.07 17.69 5.22
N ILE A 87 19.09 16.44 5.70
CA ILE A 87 19.72 16.12 6.99
C ILE A 87 21.22 15.88 6.83
N THR A 88 21.64 15.06 5.87
CA THR A 88 23.06 14.67 5.70
C THR A 88 23.81 15.58 4.74
N GLY A 89 23.11 16.32 3.87
CA GLY A 89 23.70 17.11 2.79
C GLY A 89 24.22 16.28 1.62
N GLU A 90 23.97 14.97 1.62
CA GLU A 90 24.46 14.05 0.59
C GLU A 90 23.65 14.17 -0.70
N ARG A 91 24.34 13.99 -1.83
CA ARG A 91 23.69 13.94 -3.15
C ARG A 91 23.20 12.52 -3.42
N MET A 92 21.89 12.37 -3.37
CA MET A 92 21.18 11.15 -3.71
C MET A 92 20.78 11.19 -5.18
N GLY A 93 20.79 10.02 -5.83
CA GLY A 93 20.43 9.84 -7.23
C GLY A 93 19.37 8.76 -7.43
N TRP A 94 19.48 8.06 -8.55
CA TRP A 94 18.55 7.02 -8.98
C TRP A 94 18.35 5.93 -7.92
N GLY A 95 17.11 5.52 -7.67
CA GLY A 95 16.78 4.54 -6.65
C GLY A 95 17.18 4.96 -5.23
N ASN A 96 17.28 6.27 -4.98
CA ASN A 96 17.63 6.81 -3.66
C ASN A 96 18.95 6.25 -3.09
N CYS A 97 19.92 5.94 -3.95
CA CYS A 97 21.30 5.68 -3.55
C CYS A 97 22.15 6.94 -3.74
N LEU A 98 23.45 6.88 -3.40
CA LEU A 98 24.36 7.99 -3.67
C LEU A 98 24.43 8.24 -5.18
N VAL A 99 24.63 9.49 -5.59
CA VAL A 99 24.65 9.86 -7.02
C VAL A 99 25.67 9.05 -7.84
N GLU A 100 26.76 8.63 -7.21
CA GLU A 100 27.82 7.81 -7.82
C GLU A 100 27.40 6.34 -8.02
N GLU A 101 26.50 5.83 -7.19
CA GLU A 101 25.99 4.45 -7.24
C GLU A 101 24.76 4.30 -8.16
N GLY A 102 24.08 5.42 -8.42
CA GLY A 102 22.86 5.50 -9.25
C GLY A 102 22.97 4.81 -10.62
N PRO A 103 24.05 5.02 -11.40
CA PRO A 103 24.22 4.37 -12.69
C PRO A 103 24.30 2.84 -12.61
N GLU A 104 24.93 2.30 -11.59
CA GLU A 104 25.05 0.85 -11.41
C GLU A 104 23.70 0.23 -11.04
N LEU A 105 22.98 0.86 -10.09
CA LEU A 105 21.66 0.40 -9.68
C LEU A 105 20.65 0.49 -10.83
N LYS A 106 20.73 1.55 -11.64
CA LYS A 106 19.91 1.70 -12.86
C LYS A 106 20.22 0.60 -13.88
N ARG A 107 21.49 0.31 -14.14
CA ARG A 107 21.88 -0.79 -15.05
C ARG A 107 21.35 -2.13 -14.56
N LYS A 108 21.47 -2.41 -13.26
CA LYS A 108 20.94 -3.63 -12.66
C LYS A 108 19.43 -3.75 -12.86
N TYR A 109 18.69 -2.65 -12.70
CA TYR A 109 17.26 -2.63 -12.97
C TYR A 109 16.93 -2.91 -14.44
N GLU A 110 17.63 -2.28 -15.38
CA GLU A 110 17.37 -2.42 -16.81
C GLU A 110 17.81 -3.79 -17.36
N GLU A 111 18.96 -4.31 -16.91
CA GLU A 111 19.57 -5.53 -17.45
C GLU A 111 19.20 -6.79 -16.65
N ASP A 112 19.40 -6.79 -15.33
CA ASP A 112 19.23 -8.00 -14.49
C ASP A 112 17.75 -8.20 -14.11
N PHE A 113 17.05 -7.11 -13.80
CA PHE A 113 15.63 -7.15 -13.45
C PHE A 113 14.71 -6.98 -14.66
N GLY A 114 15.24 -6.56 -15.81
CA GLY A 114 14.46 -6.36 -17.04
C GLY A 114 13.36 -5.31 -16.89
N GLY A 115 13.58 -4.30 -16.04
CA GLY A 115 12.58 -3.28 -15.71
C GLY A 115 11.47 -3.77 -14.77
N ASP A 116 11.67 -4.87 -14.03
CA ASP A 116 10.68 -5.37 -13.06
C ASP A 116 10.81 -4.66 -11.72
N ASP A 117 9.92 -3.69 -11.50
CA ASP A 117 9.84 -2.93 -10.25
C ASP A 117 9.65 -3.83 -9.00
N SER A 118 8.99 -4.98 -9.14
CA SER A 118 8.75 -5.87 -8.00
C SER A 118 10.06 -6.44 -7.46
N LYS A 119 10.97 -6.82 -8.37
CA LYS A 119 12.30 -7.33 -8.02
C LYS A 119 13.19 -6.25 -7.45
N LEU A 120 13.15 -5.06 -8.04
CA LEU A 120 13.91 -3.93 -7.51
C LEU A 120 13.43 -3.55 -6.12
N PHE A 121 12.12 -3.56 -5.86
CA PHE A 121 11.59 -3.28 -4.53
C PHE A 121 11.95 -4.36 -3.51
N GLU A 122 11.96 -5.64 -3.91
CA GLU A 122 12.37 -6.73 -3.03
C GLU A 122 13.83 -6.60 -2.60
N GLU A 123 14.70 -6.15 -3.51
CA GLU A 123 16.13 -5.97 -3.22
C GLU A 123 16.46 -4.61 -2.59
N TRP A 124 15.83 -3.53 -3.06
CA TRP A 124 16.11 -2.15 -2.69
C TRP A 124 14.81 -1.34 -2.47
N PRO A 125 14.05 -1.62 -1.38
CA PRO A 125 12.75 -0.98 -1.13
C PRO A 125 12.81 0.55 -1.08
N GLN A 126 13.93 1.09 -0.61
CA GLN A 126 14.18 2.54 -0.50
C GLN A 126 14.32 3.25 -1.84
N ALA A 127 14.37 2.52 -2.97
CA ALA A 127 14.26 3.09 -4.30
C ALA A 127 12.93 3.84 -4.52
N TYR A 128 11.90 3.52 -3.73
CA TYR A 128 10.55 3.98 -3.96
C TYR A 128 10.09 4.96 -2.88
N ARG A 129 9.30 5.96 -3.32
CA ARG A 129 8.56 6.86 -2.43
C ARG A 129 7.06 6.62 -2.54
N TYR A 130 6.36 6.77 -1.42
CA TYR A 130 4.91 6.87 -1.43
C TYR A 130 4.50 8.23 -1.96
N VAL A 131 3.89 8.25 -3.14
CA VAL A 131 3.20 9.43 -3.66
C VAL A 131 1.74 9.31 -3.30
N GLN A 132 1.25 10.28 -2.53
CA GLN A 132 -0.17 10.48 -2.36
C GLN A 132 -0.76 10.75 -3.73
N VAL A 133 -1.78 9.98 -4.12
CA VAL A 133 -2.52 10.28 -5.34
C VAL A 133 -3.29 11.55 -5.03
N ALA A 134 -2.77 12.71 -5.44
CA ALA A 134 -3.52 13.95 -5.33
C ALA A 134 -4.85 13.71 -6.05
N ALA A 135 -5.97 13.80 -5.33
CA ALA A 135 -7.27 13.97 -5.96
C ALA A 135 -7.10 15.17 -6.89
N ALA A 136 -7.26 14.95 -8.20
CA ALA A 136 -7.06 15.94 -9.24
C ALA A 136 -7.52 17.31 -8.71
N ALA A 137 -6.56 18.21 -8.51
CA ALA A 137 -6.84 19.54 -8.03
C ALA A 137 -7.87 20.14 -8.98
N ALA A 138 -9.08 20.36 -8.47
CA ALA A 138 -10.04 21.23 -9.12
C ALA A 138 -9.29 22.55 -9.35
N ALA A 139 -9.10 22.88 -10.61
CA ALA A 139 -8.55 24.17 -11.01
C ALA A 139 -9.36 25.25 -10.29
N PRO A 140 -8.73 26.23 -9.61
CA PRO A 140 -9.44 27.43 -9.24
C PRO A 140 -9.87 28.10 -10.55
N ASP A 141 -11.18 28.23 -10.73
CA ASP A 141 -11.79 29.10 -11.73
C ASP A 141 -11.37 30.55 -11.40
N GLU A 142 -10.92 31.23 -12.45
CA GLU A 142 -10.50 32.63 -12.64
C GLU A 142 -10.62 33.65 -11.47
#